data_AF-A0A960RJW7-F1
#
_entry.id   AF-A0A960RJW7-F1
#
_cell.length_a   1.000
_cell.length_b   1.000
_cell.length_c   1.000
_cell.angle_alpha   90.00
_cell.angle_beta   90.00
_cell.angle_gamma   90.00
#
_symmetry.space_group_name_H-M   'P 1'
#
loop_
_entity.id
_entity.type
_entity.pdbx_description
1 polymer ?
#
loop_
_entity_poly.entity_id
_entity_poly.type
_entity_poly.pdbx_seq_one_letter_code
_entity_poly.pdbx_strand_id
1 'polypeptide(L)'
;MSRNDIRILALANQKGGVGKTTTAINLGTALAAVGERVLIVDLDPQGNASTGLGIEQRDVSTFDVLTGAASILDAKVPTHVPRLSIIPATIDLMSFEREVADTSSKHYRLRDCFAELSANEPEDARTTY
;
A
#
# COMPACT_ATOMS: atom_id res chain seq x y z
N MET A 1 20.05 -16.43 -10.75
CA MET A 1 20.07 -15.13 -10.04
C MET A 1 18.61 -14.71 -9.90
N SER A 2 17.97 -15.00 -8.77
CA SER A 2 16.52 -14.79 -8.63
C SER A 2 16.22 -13.30 -8.59
N ARG A 3 15.22 -12.86 -9.39
CA ARG A 3 14.58 -11.56 -9.16
C ARG A 3 14.26 -11.45 -7.68
N ASN A 4 14.67 -10.35 -7.06
CA ASN A 4 14.32 -10.06 -5.67
C ASN A 4 12.85 -9.62 -5.67
N ASP A 5 11.93 -10.59 -5.75
CA ASP A 5 10.50 -10.36 -5.85
C ASP A 5 9.95 -9.85 -4.50
N ILE A 6 9.18 -8.76 -4.55
CA ILE A 6 8.53 -8.16 -3.39
C ILE A 6 7.64 -9.22 -2.72
N ARG A 7 7.76 -9.38 -1.39
CA ARG A 7 6.90 -10.31 -0.62
C ARG A 7 5.63 -9.61 -0.14
N ILE A 8 4.52 -9.87 -0.82
CA ILE A 8 3.24 -9.24 -0.49
C ILE A 8 2.51 -10.02 0.62
N LEU A 9 2.19 -9.35 1.73
CA LEU A 9 1.43 -9.89 2.85
C LEU A 9 0.05 -9.22 2.95
N ALA A 10 -1.02 -9.95 2.67
CA ALA A 10 -2.39 -9.43 2.77
C ALA A 10 -3.02 -9.75 4.13
N LEU A 11 -3.46 -8.73 4.85
CA LEU A 11 -4.20 -8.88 6.12
C LEU A 11 -5.69 -8.68 5.90
N ALA A 12 -6.42 -9.77 5.70
CA ALA A 12 -7.85 -9.76 5.37
C ALA A 12 -8.69 -10.45 6.44
N ASN A 13 -9.80 -9.81 6.83
CA ASN A 13 -10.85 -10.36 7.69
C ASN A 13 -12.11 -9.48 7.55
N GLN A 14 -13.26 -10.10 7.29
CA GLN A 14 -14.53 -9.39 7.08
C GLN A 14 -15.06 -8.69 8.34
N LYS A 15 -14.65 -9.13 9.54
CA LYS A 15 -15.08 -8.51 10.79
C LYS A 15 -14.30 -7.21 11.06
N GLY A 16 -15.02 -6.14 11.40
CA GLY A 16 -14.45 -4.88 11.89
C GLY A 16 -13.82 -5.03 13.28
N GLY A 17 -12.81 -4.21 13.58
CA GLY A 17 -12.22 -4.15 14.93
C GLY A 17 -11.41 -5.37 15.39
N VAL A 18 -11.02 -6.28 14.48
CA VAL A 18 -10.23 -7.49 14.82
C VAL A 18 -8.71 -7.27 14.79
N GLY A 19 -8.26 -6.02 14.72
CA GLY A 19 -6.84 -5.68 14.77
C GLY A 19 -6.07 -5.74 13.45
N LYS A 20 -6.72 -5.82 12.27
CA LYS A 20 -6.03 -5.85 10.96
C LYS A 20 -5.02 -4.72 10.78
N THR A 21 -5.46 -3.48 10.96
CA THR A 21 -4.63 -2.28 10.82
C THR A 21 -3.53 -2.24 11.87
N THR A 22 -3.85 -2.57 13.12
CA THR A 22 -2.88 -2.66 14.20
C THR A 22 -1.78 -3.67 13.87
N THR A 23 -2.17 -4.85 13.37
CA THR A 23 -1.22 -5.87 12.92
C THR A 23 -0.41 -5.40 11.72
N ALA A 24 -1.01 -4.73 10.73
CA ALA A 24 -0.30 -4.21 9.56
C ALA A 24 0.82 -3.24 9.97
N ILE A 25 0.48 -2.24 10.80
CA ILE A 25 1.44 -1.24 11.29
C ILE A 25 2.55 -1.90 12.10
N ASN A 26 2.20 -2.75 13.08
CA ASN A 26 3.20 -3.34 13.97
C ASN A 26 4.08 -4.36 13.25
N LEU A 27 3.51 -5.17 12.36
CA LEU A 27 4.28 -6.11 11.54
C LEU A 27 5.23 -5.36 10.61
N GLY A 28 4.75 -4.31 9.92
CA GLY A 28 5.58 -3.50 9.05
C GLY A 28 6.71 -2.80 9.80
N THR A 29 6.42 -2.26 10.99
CA THR A 29 7.43 -1.65 11.86
C THR A 29 8.48 -2.68 12.32
N ALA A 30 8.05 -3.89 12.69
CA ALA A 30 8.96 -4.96 13.11
C ALA A 30 9.86 -5.43 11.96
N LEU A 31 9.32 -5.59 10.76
CA LEU A 31 10.08 -5.92 9.54
C LEU A 31 11.10 -4.81 9.22
N ALA A 32 10.68 -3.54 9.27
CA ALA A 32 11.56 -2.40 9.05
C ALA A 32 12.71 -2.33 10.08
N ALA A 33 12.43 -2.69 11.33
CA ALA A 33 13.40 -2.74 12.41
C ALA A 33 14.50 -3.81 12.18
N VAL A 34 14.17 -4.94 11.54
CA VAL A 34 15.14 -5.99 11.19
C VAL A 34 15.86 -5.77 9.85
N GLY A 35 15.64 -4.61 9.21
CA GLY A 35 16.40 -4.18 8.03
C GLY A 35 15.62 -4.23 6.71
N GLU A 36 14.38 -4.70 6.72
CA GLU A 36 13.53 -4.75 5.53
C GLU A 36 13.05 -3.34 5.14
N ARG A 37 12.69 -3.17 3.87
CA ARG A 37 12.06 -1.95 3.32
C ARG A 37 10.60 -2.25 3.04
N VAL A 38 9.73 -1.69 3.85
CA VAL A 38 8.32 -2.06 3.91
C VAL A 38 7.45 -0.97 3.33
N LEU A 39 6.50 -1.35 2.48
CA LEU A 39 5.43 -0.50 1.98
C LEU A 39 4.08 -1.00 2.50
N ILE A 40 3.45 -0.22 3.38
CA ILE A 40 2.05 -0.45 3.76
C ILE A 40 1.15 0.10 2.65
N VAL A 41 0.16 -0.67 2.21
CA VAL A 41 -0.91 -0.18 1.32
C VAL A 41 -2.21 -0.16 2.13
N ASP A 42 -2.73 1.04 2.38
CA ASP A 42 -3.99 1.21 3.10
C ASP A 42 -5.16 1.00 2.13
N LEU A 43 -5.90 -0.09 2.29
CA LEU A 43 -7.06 -0.45 1.46
C LEU A 43 -8.39 -0.22 2.20
N ASP A 44 -8.36 0.43 3.36
CA ASP A 44 -9.55 0.78 4.13
C ASP A 44 -9.90 2.26 3.85
N PRO A 45 -11.07 2.59 3.28
CA PRO A 45 -11.47 3.97 3.03
C PRO A 45 -11.47 4.87 4.28
N GLN A 46 -11.47 4.30 5.49
CA GLN A 46 -11.32 5.05 6.74
C GLN A 46 -9.90 5.56 6.97
N GLY A 47 -8.91 5.04 6.24
CA GLY A 47 -7.51 5.47 6.32
C GLY A 47 -6.89 5.25 7.70
N ASN A 48 -7.29 4.17 8.37
CA ASN A 48 -6.87 3.88 9.74
C ASN A 48 -5.36 3.65 9.84
N ALA A 49 -4.73 3.05 8.81
CA ALA A 49 -3.28 2.82 8.83
C ALA A 49 -2.54 4.15 8.70
N SER A 50 -3.01 4.98 7.77
CA SER A 50 -2.52 6.32 7.51
C SER A 50 -2.56 7.19 8.78
N THR A 51 -3.70 7.20 9.49
CA THR A 51 -3.85 7.93 10.76
C THR A 51 -2.94 7.35 11.85
N GLY A 52 -2.87 6.02 11.98
CA GLY A 52 -2.03 5.35 12.97
C GLY A 52 -0.53 5.59 12.79
N LEU A 53 -0.10 5.95 11.58
CA LEU A 53 1.28 6.31 11.24
C LEU A 53 1.55 7.82 11.21
N GLY A 54 0.54 8.66 11.52
CA GLY A 54 0.67 10.11 11.54
C GLY A 54 0.70 10.78 10.16
N ILE A 55 0.11 10.14 9.14
CA ILE A 55 0.05 10.71 7.78
C ILE A 55 -1.12 11.68 7.65
N GLU A 56 -0.78 12.97 7.59
CA GLU A 56 -1.73 14.09 7.45
C GLU A 56 -2.03 14.41 5.98
N GLN A 57 -1.00 14.49 5.13
CA GLN A 57 -1.14 14.78 3.70
C GLN A 57 -1.39 13.49 2.92
N ARG A 58 -2.49 13.46 2.17
CA ARG A 58 -2.95 12.30 1.40
C ARG A 58 -3.37 12.72 0.00
N ASP A 59 -2.57 13.60 -0.62
CA ASP A 59 -2.86 14.22 -1.92
C ASP A 59 -2.94 13.19 -3.05
N VAL A 60 -2.12 12.14 -2.96
CA VAL A 60 -2.18 10.96 -3.82
C VAL A 60 -2.38 9.75 -2.93
N SER A 61 -3.39 8.95 -3.25
CA SER A 61 -3.87 7.86 -2.40
C SER A 61 -3.90 6.53 -3.14
N THR A 62 -4.25 5.48 -2.41
CA THR A 62 -4.47 4.15 -2.98
C THR A 62 -5.60 4.17 -4.01
N PHE A 63 -6.57 5.09 -3.89
CA PHE A 63 -7.61 5.26 -4.92
C PHE A 63 -6.99 5.68 -6.26
N ASP A 64 -6.13 6.69 -6.27
CA ASP A 64 -5.47 7.20 -7.49
C ASP A 64 -4.59 6.14 -8.17
N VAL A 65 -3.92 5.31 -7.36
CA VAL A 65 -3.14 4.17 -7.85
C VAL A 65 -4.05 3.15 -8.54
N LEU A 66 -5.15 2.79 -7.90
CA LEU A 66 -6.05 1.77 -8.42
C LEU A 66 -6.82 2.26 -9.66
N THR A 67 -7.18 3.54 -9.74
CA THR A 67 -7.81 4.13 -10.94
C THR A 67 -6.79 4.42 -12.04
N GLY A 68 -5.50 4.43 -11.74
CA GLY A 68 -4.41 4.71 -12.68
C GLY A 68 -4.14 6.18 -12.93
N ALA A 69 -4.65 7.06 -12.07
CA ALA A 69 -4.29 8.47 -12.05
C ALA A 69 -2.86 8.71 -11.55
N ALA A 70 -2.30 7.77 -10.77
CA ALA A 70 -0.94 7.83 -10.24
C ALA A 70 -0.27 6.45 -10.18
N SER A 71 1.07 6.41 -10.12
CA SER A 71 1.83 5.20 -9.83
C SER A 71 1.99 4.97 -8.32
N ILE A 72 2.41 3.76 -7.91
CA ILE A 72 2.77 3.51 -6.51
C ILE A 72 3.89 4.45 -6.04
N LEU A 73 4.85 4.79 -6.92
CA LEU A 73 5.96 5.67 -6.56
C LEU A 73 5.48 7.10 -6.27
N ASP A 74 4.49 7.58 -7.03
CA ASP A 74 3.90 8.91 -6.81
C ASP A 74 3.13 8.97 -5.49
N ALA A 75 2.47 7.86 -5.12
CA ALA A 75 1.63 7.77 -3.93
C ALA A 75 2.37 7.32 -2.66
N LYS A 76 3.66 6.95 -2.78
CA LYS A 76 4.47 6.42 -1.66
C LYS A 76 4.91 7.56 -0.75
N VAL A 77 4.41 7.55 0.48
CA VAL A 77 4.74 8.53 1.51
C VAL A 77 5.67 7.90 2.57
N PRO A 78 6.81 8.54 2.92
CA PRO A 78 7.64 8.07 4.02
C PRO A 78 6.94 8.29 5.37
N THR A 79 7.12 7.35 6.30
CA THR A 79 6.66 7.52 7.69
C THR A 79 7.81 8.02 8.57
N HIS A 80 7.52 8.33 9.84
CA HIS A 80 8.55 8.60 10.84
C HIS A 80 9.40 7.36 11.21
N VAL A 81 8.97 6.15 10.82
CA VAL A 81 9.73 4.92 11.04
C VAL A 81 10.67 4.71 9.85
N PRO A 82 12.01 4.64 10.07
CA PRO A 82 12.95 4.39 8.99
C PRO A 82 12.64 3.08 8.24
N ARG A 83 12.78 3.11 6.91
CA ARG A 83 12.47 2.00 6.00
C ARG A 83 10.99 1.56 5.96
N LEU A 84 10.08 2.33 6.56
CA LEU A 84 8.64 2.13 6.44
C LEU A 84 8.01 3.28 5.67
N SER A 85 7.36 2.94 4.57
CA SER A 85 6.54 3.84 3.76
C SER A 85 5.10 3.35 3.73
N ILE A 86 4.19 4.22 3.30
CA ILE A 86 2.77 3.91 3.14
C ILE A 86 2.21 4.54 1.88
N ILE A 87 1.30 3.84 1.21
CA ILE A 87 0.33 4.46 0.29
C ILE A 87 -0.94 4.75 1.10
N PRO A 88 -1.30 6.02 1.32
CA PRO A 88 -2.41 6.35 2.20
C PRO A 88 -3.75 6.01 1.54
N ALA A 89 -4.80 5.96 2.35
CA ALA A 89 -6.18 5.82 1.89
C ALA A 89 -7.00 7.08 2.20
N THR A 90 -7.93 7.37 1.29
CA THR A 90 -8.98 8.38 1.44
C THR A 90 -10.36 7.71 1.29
N ILE A 91 -11.39 8.47 1.63
CA ILE A 91 -12.79 8.03 1.53
C ILE A 91 -13.21 7.69 0.09
N ASP A 92 -12.49 8.20 -0.91
CA ASP A 92 -12.74 7.98 -2.33
C ASP A 92 -12.63 6.50 -2.74
N LEU A 93 -11.87 5.69 -1.98
CA LEU A 93 -11.83 4.24 -2.17
C LEU A 93 -13.22 3.58 -2.11
N MET A 94 -14.21 4.16 -1.41
CA MET A 94 -15.59 3.65 -1.43
C MET A 94 -16.24 3.70 -2.82
N SER A 95 -15.78 4.60 -3.68
CA SER A 95 -16.29 4.78 -5.05
C SER A 95 -15.61 3.83 -6.05
N PHE A 96 -14.48 3.21 -5.68
CA PHE A 96 -13.67 2.40 -6.59
C PHE A 96 -14.47 1.28 -7.28
N GLU A 97 -15.32 0.57 -6.53
CA GLU A 97 -16.12 -0.52 -7.11
C GLU A 97 -17.09 -0.04 -8.20
N ARG A 98 -17.56 1.21 -8.10
CA ARG A 98 -18.47 1.83 -9.08
C ARG A 98 -17.72 2.31 -10.31
N GLU A 99 -16.52 2.87 -10.14
CA GLU A 99 -15.72 3.38 -11.26
C GLU A 99 -15.15 2.27 -12.13
N VAL A 100 -14.84 1.12 -11.54
CA VAL A 100 -14.23 -0.03 -12.24
C VAL A 100 -15.26 -1.13 -12.54
N ALA A 101 -16.55 -0.78 -12.58
CA ALA A 101 -17.65 -1.71 -12.76
C ALA A 101 -17.57 -2.52 -14.07
N ASP A 102 -16.82 -2.06 -15.08
CA ASP A 102 -16.85 -2.59 -16.45
C ASP A 102 -15.55 -3.23 -16.98
N THR A 103 -14.58 -3.52 -16.10
CA THR A 103 -13.31 -4.15 -16.52
C THR A 103 -13.04 -5.47 -15.81
N SER A 104 -12.88 -6.54 -16.60
CA SER A 104 -12.51 -7.89 -16.14
C SER A 104 -11.13 -7.94 -15.46
N SER A 105 -10.30 -6.92 -15.62
CA SER A 105 -8.97 -6.77 -15.01
C SER A 105 -8.97 -6.19 -13.59
N LYS A 106 -10.11 -5.69 -13.07
CA LYS A 106 -10.15 -4.95 -11.80
C LYS A 106 -9.58 -5.71 -10.60
N HIS A 107 -9.81 -7.01 -10.54
CA HIS A 107 -9.32 -7.88 -9.45
C HIS A 107 -7.80 -8.02 -9.45
N TYR A 108 -7.15 -7.70 -10.57
CA TYR A 108 -5.71 -7.79 -10.74
C TYR A 108 -5.00 -6.45 -10.70
N ARG A 109 -5.75 -5.34 -10.56
CA ARG A 109 -5.20 -3.99 -10.69
C ARG A 109 -4.02 -3.74 -9.75
N LEU A 110 -4.18 -4.05 -8.45
CA LEU A 110 -3.11 -3.85 -7.47
C LEU A 110 -1.89 -4.74 -7.76
N ARG A 111 -2.08 -5.97 -8.25
CA ARG A 111 -0.99 -6.84 -8.69
C ARG A 111 -0.21 -6.21 -9.83
N ASP A 112 -0.90 -5.65 -10.81
CA ASP A 112 -0.29 -5.03 -11.97
C ASP A 112 0.50 -3.76 -11.56
N CYS A 113 -0.03 -2.97 -10.62
CA CYS A 113 0.70 -1.84 -10.01
C CYS A 113 1.99 -2.28 -9.31
N PHE A 114 2.01 -3.42 -8.59
CA PHE A 114 3.24 -3.94 -7.98
C PHE A 114 4.25 -4.48 -9.00
N ALA A 115 3.77 -5.00 -10.14
CA ALA A 115 4.64 -5.40 -11.24
C ALA A 115 5.34 -4.17 -11.86
N GLU A 116 4.61 -3.07 -12.03
CA GLU A 116 5.16 -1.78 -12.46
C GLU A 116 6.17 -1.21 -11.44
N LEU A 117 5.86 -1.26 -10.14
CA LEU A 117 6.80 -0.85 -9.09
C LEU A 117 8.11 -1.64 -9.18
N SER A 118 8.01 -2.96 -9.27
CA SER A 118 9.18 -3.85 -9.34
C SER A 118 10.08 -3.59 -10.55
N ALA A 119 9.53 -3.02 -11.62
CA ALA A 119 10.25 -2.67 -12.84
C ALA A 119 10.91 -1.29 -12.77
N ASN A 120 10.37 -0.36 -11.98
CA ASN A 120 10.74 1.06 -12.00
C ASN A 120 11.39 1.56 -10.70
N GLU A 121 11.30 0.81 -9.59
CA GLU A 121 11.88 1.24 -8.32
C GLU A 121 13.42 1.16 -8.34
N PRO A 122 14.14 2.24 -7.93
CA PRO A 122 15.59 2.23 -7.84
C PRO A 122 16.11 1.09 -6.95
N GLU A 123 17.23 0.47 -7.33
CA GLU A 123 17.78 -0.69 -6.64
C GLU A 123 18.12 -0.41 -5.16
N ASP A 124 18.62 0.79 -4.88
CA ASP A 124 18.95 1.28 -3.54
C ASP A 124 17.71 1.76 -2.75
N ALA A 125 16.53 1.79 -3.36
CA ALA A 125 15.24 2.14 -2.76
C ALA A 125 14.29 0.94 -2.66
N ARG A 126 14.68 -0.22 -3.21
CA ARG A 126 13.82 -1.36 -3.50
C ARG A 126 13.06 -1.88 -2.28
N THR A 127 11.74 -1.96 -2.43
CA THR A 127 10.80 -2.51 -1.46
C THR A 127 10.98 -4.02 -1.37
N THR A 128 10.98 -4.55 -0.16
CA THR A 128 11.12 -5.98 0.12
C THR A 128 9.79 -6.60 0.56
N TYR A 129 8.93 -5.83 1.24
CA TYR A 129 7.63 -6.24 1.78
C TYR A 129 6.56 -5.19 1.53
#